data_AF-A0A7T8GND6-F1
#
_entry.id   AF-A0A7T8GND6-F1
#
_cell.length_a   1.000
_cell.length_b   1.000
_cell.length_c   1.000
_cell.angle_alpha   90.00
_cell.angle_beta   90.00
_cell.angle_gamma   90.00
#
_symmetry.space_group_name_H-M   'P 1'
#
loop_
_entity.id
_entity.type
_entity.pdbx_description
1 polymer ?
#
loop_
_entity_poly.entity_id
_entity_poly.type
_entity_poly.pdbx_seq_one_letter_code
_entity_poly.pdbx_strand_id
1 'polypeptide(L)'
;MEGVSDNLAVLGILFDIIPCSVVELNTLVSELANIKNPQSKASISGLTLERFLPTDTDTFFSYSGSLTTPKCQEIVSWTVFKVKKKPITFFSSFNLNIYMTSWKG
;
A
#
# COMPACT_ATOMS: atom_id res chain seq x y z
N MET A 1 -2.60 -25.78 26.25
CA MET A 1 -1.46 -25.29 25.45
C MET A 1 -1.78 -23.84 25.10
N GLU A 2 -1.41 -22.92 26.00
CA GLU A 2 -1.59 -21.48 25.80
C GLU A 2 -0.41 -20.92 25.00
N GLY A 3 -0.71 -20.03 24.06
CA GLY A 3 0.29 -19.32 23.27
C GLY A 3 -0.25 -18.83 21.93
N VAL A 4 -1.40 -18.15 21.91
CA VAL A 4 -1.72 -17.26 20.77
C VAL A 4 -0.82 -16.04 20.96
N SER A 5 0.39 -16.09 20.42
CA SER A 5 1.15 -14.87 20.23
C SER A 5 0.47 -14.10 19.10
N ASP A 6 0.12 -12.85 19.35
CA ASP A 6 -0.53 -11.92 18.42
C ASP A 6 0.40 -11.57 17.23
N ASN A 7 0.89 -12.54 16.47
CA ASN A 7 1.83 -12.32 15.38
C ASN A 7 1.10 -11.83 14.12
N LEU A 8 1.38 -10.60 13.70
CA LEU A 8 0.82 -9.98 12.50
C LEU A 8 1.80 -10.13 11.33
N ALA A 9 1.35 -10.71 10.22
CA ALA A 9 2.12 -10.72 8.98
C ALA A 9 1.82 -9.47 8.14
N VAL A 10 2.85 -8.72 7.71
CA VAL A 10 2.68 -7.53 6.87
C VAL A 10 3.52 -7.65 5.60
N LEU A 11 2.87 -7.39 4.46
CA LEU A 11 3.51 -7.34 3.14
C LEU A 11 3.82 -5.89 2.74
N GLY A 12 5.09 -5.57 2.56
CA GLY A 12 5.58 -4.30 2.06
C GLY A 12 5.87 -4.36 0.56
N ILE A 13 5.16 -3.55 -0.22
CA ILE A 13 5.34 -3.43 -1.67
C ILE A 13 5.79 -2.00 -1.98
N LEU A 14 7.00 -1.86 -2.52
CA LEU A 14 7.53 -0.56 -2.92
C LEU A 14 7.18 -0.26 -4.38
N PHE A 15 6.89 1.00 -4.65
CA PHE A 15 6.49 1.49 -5.97
C PHE A 15 7.46 2.55 -6.47
N ASP A 16 7.73 2.54 -7.77
CA ASP A 16 8.54 3.55 -8.44
C ASP A 16 7.65 4.50 -9.25
N ILE A 17 7.98 5.78 -9.23
CA ILE A 17 7.34 6.79 -10.06
C ILE A 17 7.96 6.71 -11.45
N ILE A 18 7.17 6.30 -12.46
CA ILE A 18 7.63 6.29 -13.85
C ILE A 18 6.53 6.81 -14.79
N PRO A 19 6.87 7.34 -15.98
CA PRO A 19 5.90 7.98 -16.88
C PRO A 19 4.97 7.00 -17.63
N CYS A 20 4.90 5.73 -17.24
CA CYS A 20 4.10 4.70 -17.92
C CYS A 20 2.84 4.31 -17.11
N SER A 21 1.78 3.93 -17.84
CA SER A 21 0.48 3.58 -17.28
C SER A 21 0.46 2.21 -16.58
N VAL A 22 -0.02 2.14 -15.34
CA VAL A 22 -0.42 0.88 -14.68
C VAL A 22 -1.91 0.92 -14.40
N VAL A 23 -2.64 -0.01 -15.02
CA VAL A 23 -4.11 -0.02 -15.05
C VAL A 23 -4.69 -0.36 -13.67
N GLU A 24 -3.95 -1.13 -12.89
CA GLU A 24 -4.39 -1.77 -11.66
C GLU A 24 -4.57 -0.78 -10.50
N LEU A 25 -3.81 0.31 -10.47
CA LEU A 25 -3.92 1.34 -9.45
C LEU A 25 -5.05 2.33 -9.73
N ASN A 26 -5.51 2.46 -10.99
CA ASN A 26 -6.49 3.46 -11.36
C ASN A 26 -7.82 3.28 -10.61
N THR A 27 -8.27 2.03 -10.42
CA THR A 27 -9.51 1.73 -9.68
C THR A 27 -9.41 2.15 -8.21
N LEU A 28 -8.25 1.98 -7.59
CA LEU A 28 -8.03 2.42 -6.21
C LEU A 28 -7.93 3.95 -6.13
N VAL A 29 -7.15 4.55 -7.02
CA VAL A 29 -6.91 5.99 -7.08
C VAL A 29 -8.18 6.78 -7.37
N SER A 30 -9.06 6.28 -8.25
CA SER A 30 -10.34 6.94 -8.55
C SER A 30 -11.25 7.02 -7.33
N GLU A 31 -11.29 5.97 -6.51
CA GLU A 31 -12.09 5.96 -5.29
C GLU A 31 -11.51 6.84 -4.18
N LEU A 32 -10.18 6.98 -4.11
CA LEU A 32 -9.55 7.91 -3.17
C LEU A 32 -9.98 9.36 -3.40
N ALA A 33 -10.29 9.77 -4.63
CA ALA A 33 -10.81 11.11 -4.93
C ALA A 33 -12.19 11.38 -4.29
N ASN A 34 -12.93 10.33 -3.92
CA ASN A 34 -14.22 10.42 -3.24
C ASN A 34 -14.08 10.58 -1.71
N ILE A 35 -12.89 10.34 -1.15
CA ILE A 35 -12.59 10.42 0.30
C ILE A 35 -11.89 11.75 0.58
N LYS A 36 -12.67 12.80 0.85
CA LYS A 36 -12.16 14.18 1.03
C LYS A 36 -12.00 14.62 2.48
N ASN A 37 -12.76 13.99 3.38
CA ASN A 37 -12.82 14.36 4.79
C ASN A 37 -12.31 13.20 5.66
N PRO A 38 -11.71 13.48 6.82
CA PRO A 38 -11.42 12.44 7.81
C PRO A 38 -12.67 11.60 8.10
N GLN A 39 -12.49 10.30 8.32
CA GLN A 39 -13.55 9.33 8.62
C GLN A 39 -14.56 9.05 7.49
N SER A 40 -14.48 9.76 6.35
CA SER A 40 -15.26 9.41 5.17
C SER A 40 -14.81 8.06 4.59
N LYS A 41 -15.73 7.37 3.92
CA LYS A 41 -15.51 6.02 3.37
C LYS A 41 -16.01 6.00 1.92
N ALA A 42 -15.28 5.29 1.06
CA ALA A 42 -15.72 4.93 -0.28
C ALA A 42 -15.69 3.40 -0.41
N SER A 43 -16.51 2.86 -1.30
CA SER A 43 -16.55 1.43 -1.59
C SER A 43 -15.89 1.17 -2.92
N ILE A 44 -15.00 0.19 -2.96
CA ILE A 44 -14.32 -0.22 -4.19
C ILE A 44 -14.79 -1.62 -4.57
N SER A 45 -15.15 -1.80 -5.84
CA SER A 45 -15.52 -3.10 -6.41
C SER A 45 -14.52 -3.50 -7.51
N GLY A 46 -14.33 -4.80 -7.71
CA GLY A 46 -13.44 -5.31 -8.76
C GLY A 46 -11.94 -5.16 -8.49
N LEU A 47 -11.53 -4.94 -7.23
CA LEU A 47 -10.12 -4.87 -6.85
C LEU A 47 -9.54 -6.29 -6.63
N THR A 48 -8.51 -6.66 -7.39
CA THR A 48 -7.78 -7.91 -7.19
C THR A 48 -6.45 -7.62 -6.49
N LEU A 49 -6.30 -8.05 -5.23
CA LEU A 49 -5.11 -7.74 -4.41
C LEU A 49 -3.80 -8.31 -4.98
N GLU A 50 -3.86 -9.48 -5.59
CA GLU A 50 -2.69 -10.13 -6.23
C GLU A 50 -2.06 -9.26 -7.32
N ARG A 51 -2.85 -8.38 -7.96
CA ARG A 51 -2.33 -7.49 -9.01
C ARG A 51 -1.37 -6.43 -8.48
N PHE A 52 -1.44 -6.12 -7.18
CA PHE A 52 -0.50 -5.21 -6.53
C PHE A 52 0.82 -5.88 -6.17
N LEU A 53 0.86 -7.22 -6.14
CA LEU A 53 2.11 -7.94 -5.90
C LEU A 53 3.09 -7.72 -7.06
N PRO A 54 4.40 -7.73 -6.76
CA PRO A 54 5.43 -7.78 -7.79
C PRO A 54 5.34 -9.09 -8.58
N THR A 55 5.91 -9.10 -9.78
CA THR A 55 5.99 -10.31 -10.61
C THR A 55 6.88 -11.38 -9.98
N ASP A 56 7.91 -10.96 -9.25
CA ASP A 56 8.79 -11.83 -8.46
C ASP A 56 8.46 -11.66 -6.98
N THR A 57 7.85 -12.68 -6.39
CA THR A 57 7.53 -12.76 -4.97
C THR A 57 8.54 -13.58 -4.17
N ASP A 58 9.47 -14.25 -4.83
CA ASP A 58 10.46 -15.12 -4.19
C ASP A 58 11.66 -14.31 -3.67
N THR A 59 11.90 -13.14 -4.26
CA THR A 59 12.95 -12.22 -3.81
C THR A 59 12.39 -11.18 -2.84
N PHE A 60 12.67 -11.35 -1.54
CA PHE A 60 12.22 -10.44 -0.48
C PHE A 60 13.22 -10.34 0.68
N PHE A 61 13.02 -9.34 1.53
CA PHE A 61 13.62 -9.24 2.86
C PHE A 61 12.55 -9.57 3.90
N SER A 62 12.86 -10.42 4.88
CA SER A 62 11.97 -10.71 6.00
C SER A 62 12.63 -10.43 7.34
N TYR A 63 11.89 -9.80 8.23
CA TYR A 63 12.36 -9.44 9.58
C TYR A 63 11.21 -9.32 10.57
N SER A 64 11.49 -9.61 11.84
CA SER A 64 10.59 -9.29 12.94
C SER A 64 10.70 -7.80 13.28
N GLY A 65 9.57 -7.13 13.49
CA GLY A 65 9.52 -5.71 13.77
C GLY A 65 8.22 -5.30 14.46
N SER A 66 7.92 -4.01 14.40
CA SER A 66 6.75 -3.42 15.05
C SER A 66 5.78 -2.77 14.08
N LEU A 67 4.60 -2.42 14.60
CA LEU A 67 3.66 -1.52 13.93
C LEU A 67 4.30 -0.13 13.75
N THR A 68 4.09 0.47 12.58
CA THR A 68 4.55 1.84 12.26
C THR A 68 3.57 2.94 12.69
N THR A 69 2.48 2.55 13.37
CA THR A 69 1.49 3.45 13.99
C THR A 69 1.63 3.44 15.51
N PRO A 70 1.16 4.48 16.22
CA PRO A 70 1.24 4.53 17.68
C PRO A 70 0.74 3.26 18.37
N LYS A 71 1.41 2.92 19.49
CA LYS A 71 1.44 1.66 20.27
C LYS A 71 2.61 0.70 20.01
N CYS A 72 3.41 0.91 18.95
CA CYS A 72 4.75 0.31 18.74
C CYS A 72 4.90 -1.16 19.14
N GLN A 73 3.87 -1.98 18.88
CA GLN A 73 3.87 -3.39 19.30
C GLN A 73 4.82 -4.19 18.41
N GLU A 74 5.85 -4.81 19.00
CA GLU A 74 6.84 -5.66 18.32
C GLU A 74 6.29 -7.06 18.04
N ILE A 75 5.21 -7.10 17.26
CA ILE A 75 4.45 -8.30 16.97
C ILE A 75 4.37 -8.59 15.47
N VAL A 76 5.15 -7.88 14.65
CA VAL A 76 5.00 -7.91 13.20
C VAL A 76 6.09 -8.74 12.54
N SER A 77 5.69 -9.72 11.74
CA SER A 77 6.57 -10.37 10.76
C SER A 77 6.45 -9.64 9.42
N TRP A 78 7.46 -8.83 9.10
CA TRP A 78 7.51 -8.08 7.85
C TRP A 78 8.06 -8.94 6.71
N THR A 79 7.43 -8.84 5.54
CA THR A 79 7.95 -9.32 4.27
C THR A 79 7.94 -8.17 3.29
N VAL A 80 9.13 -7.67 2.94
CA VAL A 80 9.31 -6.54 2.05
C VAL A 80 9.88 -7.04 0.73
N PHE A 81 9.07 -7.01 -0.32
CA PHE A 81 9.48 -7.55 -1.61
C PHE A 81 10.55 -6.68 -2.27
N LYS A 82 11.57 -7.32 -2.84
CA LYS A 82 12.63 -6.65 -3.59
C LYS A 82 12.15 -6.46 -5.03
N VAL A 83 11.32 -5.46 -5.24
CA VAL A 83 10.66 -5.26 -6.54
C VAL A 83 11.64 -4.73 -7.59
N LYS A 84 11.64 -5.34 -8.78
CA LYS A 84 11.98 -4.62 -10.02
C LYS A 84 10.82 -3.67 -10.34
N LYS A 85 10.82 -2.49 -9.70
CA LYS A 85 10.07 -1.26 -10.04
C LYS A 85 8.68 -1.47 -10.68
N LYS A 86 7.62 -1.65 -9.88
CA LYS A 86 6.24 -1.53 -10.41
C LYS A 86 5.93 -0.06 -10.67
N PRO A 87 5.53 0.32 -11.89
CA PRO A 87 5.17 1.70 -12.23
C PRO A 87 3.98 2.20 -11.42
N ILE A 88 4.01 3.46 -10.98
CA ILE A 88 2.79 4.23 -10.70
C ILE A 88 2.70 5.38 -11.70
N THR A 89 1.51 5.58 -12.25
CA THR A 89 1.19 6.67 -13.19
C THR A 89 0.88 7.98 -12.46
N PHE A 90 1.37 9.09 -13.02
CA PHE A 90 0.83 10.43 -12.78
C PHE A 90 0.41 11.00 -14.14
N PHE A 91 -0.89 11.19 -14.38
CA PHE A 91 -1.29 12.12 -15.44
C PHE A 91 -0.90 13.53 -14.99
N SER A 92 -0.45 14.40 -15.90
CA SER A 92 0.01 15.76 -15.57
C SER A 92 -1.04 16.62 -14.83
N SER A 93 -2.30 16.21 -14.82
CA SER A 93 -3.40 16.80 -14.04
C SER A 93 -3.67 16.12 -12.68
N PHE A 94 -3.11 14.94 -12.40
CA PHE A 94 -3.09 14.31 -11.07
C PHE A 94 -1.82 14.76 -10.34
N ASN A 95 -1.92 15.88 -9.63
CA ASN A 95 -0.83 16.41 -8.84
C ASN A 95 -0.60 15.50 -7.62
N LEU A 96 0.65 15.12 -7.32
CA LEU A 96 1.03 14.41 -6.08
C LEU A 96 0.58 15.18 -4.83
N ASN A 97 0.36 16.49 -5.01
CA ASN A 97 -0.33 17.33 -4.06
C ASN A 97 -1.69 16.76 -3.63
N ILE A 98 -2.53 16.13 -4.47
CA ILE A 98 -3.84 15.63 -4.02
C ILE A 98 -3.69 14.60 -2.88
N TYR A 99 -2.71 13.70 -2.94
CA TYR A 99 -2.44 12.76 -1.84
C TYR A 99 -1.89 13.45 -0.60
N MET A 100 -1.03 14.46 -0.77
CA MET A 100 -0.41 15.19 0.34
C MET A 100 -1.26 16.35 0.88
N THR A 101 -2.28 16.81 0.16
CA THR A 101 -3.15 17.94 0.52
C THR A 101 -4.53 17.48 0.94
N SER A 102 -5.01 16.30 0.50
CA SER A 102 -6.27 15.73 0.97
C SER A 102 -6.22 15.26 2.43
N TRP A 103 -5.01 15.07 2.97
CA TRP A 103 -4.77 14.58 4.33
C TRP A 103 -3.82 15.51 5.10
N LYS A 104 -4.02 16.83 4.99
CA LYS A 104 -3.48 17.77 5.98
C LYS A 104 -4.61 18.15 6.94
N GLY A 105 -4.74 17.35 7.99
CA GLY A 105 -5.52 17.63 9.19
C GLY A 105 -4.72 17.20 10.39
#